data_AF-A0A2N9HSZ0-F1
#
_entry.id   AF-A0A2N9HSZ0-F1
#
_cell.length_a   1.000
_cell.length_b   1.000
_cell.length_c   1.000
_cell.angle_alpha   90.00
_cell.angle_beta   90.00
_cell.angle_gamma   90.00
#
_symmetry.space_group_name_H-M   'P 1'
#
loop_
_entity.id
_entity.type
_entity.pdbx_description
1 polymer ?
#
loop_
_entity_poly.entity_id
_entity_poly.type
_entity_poly.pdbx_seq_one_letter_code
_entity_poly.pdbx_strand_id
1 'polypeptide(L)'
;MDAFFREFDRTSFSSRHAEHFWTFDDVKADFEVFRVPRGGIRFLKALWSKLEDITEVHILEWKAVVQEAIEGGFKFGFILDYLRRLAHDMFSRRVLAELRVAEARVAALRAALNTVAPNPWDLASARRASAEARAESALQNLLS
;
A
#
# COMPACT_ATOMS: atom_id res chain seq x y z
N MET A 1 -2.00 -5.55 -1.69
CA MET A 1 -0.59 -5.66 -1.30
C MET A 1 -0.02 -7.03 -1.70
N ASP A 2 -0.47 -8.13 -1.10
CA ASP A 2 0.11 -9.46 -1.39
C ASP A 2 -0.03 -9.92 -2.84
N ALA A 3 -1.14 -9.60 -3.51
CA ALA A 3 -1.32 -9.93 -4.93
C ALA A 3 -0.31 -9.19 -5.83
N PHE A 4 -0.04 -7.91 -5.52
CA PHE A 4 0.96 -7.12 -6.23
C PHE A 4 2.36 -7.69 -6.02
N PHE A 5 2.76 -7.98 -4.77
CA PHE A 5 4.09 -8.55 -4.51
C PHE A 5 4.23 -9.97 -5.05
N ARG A 6 3.17 -10.79 -5.03
CA ARG A 6 3.17 -12.11 -5.71
C ARG A 6 3.37 -11.97 -7.23
N GLU A 7 2.78 -10.96 -7.85
CA GLU A 7 2.99 -10.68 -9.28
C GLU A 7 4.36 -10.06 -9.56
N PHE A 8 4.84 -9.23 -8.64
CA PHE A 8 6.21 -8.71 -8.66
C PHE A 8 7.24 -9.83 -8.50
N ASP A 9 6.94 -10.87 -7.74
CA ASP A 9 7.85 -11.99 -7.47
C ASP A 9 7.74 -13.13 -8.49
N ARG A 10 6.61 -13.22 -9.22
CA ARG A 10 6.46 -14.13 -10.34
C ARG A 10 7.50 -13.76 -11.42
N THR A 11 8.48 -14.64 -11.56
CA THR A 11 9.44 -14.66 -12.65
C THR A 11 8.74 -15.06 -13.94
N SER A 12 8.25 -14.08 -14.70
CA SER A 12 7.96 -14.26 -16.12
C SER A 12 9.10 -13.60 -16.91
N PHE A 13 9.91 -14.45 -17.54
CA PHE A 13 11.00 -14.05 -18.41
C PHE A 13 10.48 -13.86 -19.84
N SER A 14 11.04 -12.90 -20.55
CA SER A 14 10.81 -12.70 -21.99
C SER A 14 11.89 -13.43 -22.77
N SER A 15 11.57 -14.02 -23.92
CA SER A 15 12.50 -14.89 -24.65
C SER A 15 13.36 -14.15 -25.69
N ARG A 16 13.62 -12.85 -25.55
CA ARG A 16 14.30 -12.04 -26.60
C ARG A 16 15.72 -11.64 -26.18
N HIS A 17 16.70 -12.02 -27.01
CA HIS A 17 18.12 -11.74 -26.82
C HIS A 17 18.46 -10.25 -27.01
N ALA A 18 19.44 -9.78 -26.24
CA ALA A 18 19.90 -8.40 -26.27
C ALA A 18 21.34 -8.35 -26.81
N GLU A 19 21.50 -8.10 -28.11
CA GLU A 19 22.81 -8.21 -28.80
C GLU A 19 23.66 -6.91 -28.77
N HIS A 20 23.26 -5.86 -28.05
CA HIS A 20 23.93 -4.55 -28.17
C HIS A 20 24.07 -3.78 -26.87
N PHE A 21 24.78 -4.27 -25.85
CA PHE A 21 24.71 -3.60 -24.54
C PHE A 21 25.97 -3.43 -23.68
N TRP A 22 25.96 -2.27 -23.00
CA TRP A 22 27.00 -1.63 -22.21
C TRP A 22 27.13 -2.27 -20.82
N THR A 23 28.34 -2.68 -20.44
CA THR A 23 28.64 -3.19 -19.09
C THR A 23 29.06 -2.04 -18.18
N PHE A 24 28.39 -1.89 -17.03
CA PHE A 24 28.87 -0.97 -15.99
C PHE A 24 30.19 -1.47 -15.42
N ASP A 25 31.07 -0.53 -15.08
CA ASP A 25 32.20 -0.85 -14.22
C ASP A 25 31.68 -1.40 -12.88
N ASP A 26 32.44 -2.32 -12.26
CA ASP A 26 32.05 -2.87 -10.95
C ASP A 26 32.22 -1.86 -9.80
N VAL A 27 32.58 -0.62 -10.13
CA VAL A 27 32.73 0.48 -9.20
C VAL A 27 31.35 0.90 -8.69
N LYS A 28 31.11 0.63 -7.41
CA LYS A 28 29.87 1.01 -6.72
C LYS A 28 29.97 2.42 -6.12
N ALA A 29 28.82 3.06 -5.95
CA ALA A 29 28.64 4.30 -5.21
C ALA A 29 27.28 4.28 -4.49
N ASP A 30 27.14 5.15 -3.49
CA ASP A 30 25.93 5.21 -2.69
C ASP A 30 24.84 6.00 -3.42
N PHE A 31 23.63 5.46 -3.42
CA PHE A 31 22.40 6.10 -3.87
C PHE A 31 21.32 5.81 -2.83
N GLU A 32 20.98 6.84 -2.06
CA GLU A 32 20.14 6.71 -0.85
C GLU A 32 20.70 5.66 0.12
N VAL A 33 19.97 4.55 0.32
CA VAL A 33 20.38 3.42 1.18
C VAL A 33 21.03 2.29 0.40
N PHE A 34 21.13 2.40 -0.93
CA PHE A 34 21.60 1.34 -1.81
C PHE A 34 23.02 1.62 -2.31
N ARG A 35 23.79 0.54 -2.47
CA ARG A 35 25.11 0.58 -3.11
C ARG A 35 24.98 0.08 -4.55
N VAL A 36 25.07 0.99 -5.52
CA VAL A 36 24.74 0.73 -6.93
C VAL A 36 25.93 1.00 -7.85
N PRO A 37 26.01 0.39 -9.05
CA PRO A 37 27.02 0.76 -10.05
C PRO A 37 26.99 2.26 -10.31
N ARG A 38 28.16 2.89 -10.28
CA ARG A 38 28.28 4.36 -10.39
C ARG A 38 27.69 4.89 -11.68
N GLY A 39 27.89 4.18 -12.79
CA GLY A 39 27.29 4.54 -14.08
C GLY A 39 25.75 4.48 -14.09
N GLY A 40 25.13 3.69 -13.20
CA GLY A 40 23.68 3.58 -13.07
C GLY A 40 23.02 4.74 -12.31
N ILE A 41 23.78 5.50 -11.51
CA ILE A 41 23.24 6.57 -10.65
C ILE A 41 22.58 7.68 -11.46
N ARG A 42 23.14 8.06 -12.63
CA ARG A 42 22.53 9.08 -13.49
C ARG A 42 21.16 8.63 -13.98
N PHE A 43 21.02 7.35 -14.31
CA PHE A 43 19.77 6.74 -14.75
C PHE A 43 18.74 6.73 -13.61
N LEU A 44 19.16 6.33 -12.40
CA LEU A 44 18.32 6.37 -11.20
C LEU A 44 17.86 7.79 -10.84
N LYS A 45 18.72 8.79 -10.96
CA LYS A 45 18.35 10.20 -10.72
C LYS A 45 17.32 10.69 -11.74
N ALA A 46 17.49 10.35 -13.02
CA ALA A 46 16.54 10.71 -14.06
C ALA A 46 15.18 10.02 -13.85
N LEU A 47 15.21 8.75 -13.43
CA LEU A 47 14.02 8.01 -13.02
C LEU A 47 13.34 8.68 -11.82
N TRP A 48 14.10 8.98 -10.77
CA TRP A 48 13.65 9.64 -9.54
C TRP A 48 13.04 11.02 -9.78
N SER A 49 13.57 11.79 -10.73
CA SER A 49 12.99 13.11 -11.06
C SER A 49 11.67 13.05 -11.81
N LYS A 50 11.32 11.91 -12.45
CA LYS A 50 10.04 11.73 -13.16
C LYS A 50 8.96 11.09 -12.29
N LEU A 51 9.22 10.96 -11.00
CA LEU A 51 8.59 9.99 -10.11
C LEU A 51 7.47 10.59 -9.24
N GLU A 52 7.00 11.80 -9.58
CA GLU A 52 5.97 12.52 -8.82
C GLU A 52 4.59 11.81 -8.87
N ASP A 53 4.31 11.03 -9.92
CA ASP A 53 3.03 10.32 -10.15
C ASP A 53 3.20 8.82 -10.48
N ILE A 54 4.14 8.12 -9.84
CA ILE A 54 4.24 6.66 -10.04
C ILE A 54 3.01 5.95 -9.47
N THR A 55 2.51 4.99 -10.26
CA THR A 55 1.39 4.10 -9.92
C THR A 55 1.90 2.66 -9.85
N GLU A 56 1.09 1.74 -9.33
CA GLU A 56 1.41 0.30 -9.33
C GLU A 56 1.75 -0.22 -10.73
N VAL A 57 1.05 0.26 -11.76
CA VAL A 57 1.28 -0.10 -13.17
C VAL A 57 2.68 0.34 -13.61
N HIS A 58 3.05 1.59 -13.32
CA HIS A 58 4.38 2.10 -13.64
C HIS A 58 5.49 1.25 -12.97
N ILE A 59 5.30 0.77 -11.74
CA ILE A 59 6.30 -0.10 -11.09
C ILE A 59 6.48 -1.44 -11.83
N LEU A 60 5.38 -2.04 -12.30
CA LEU A 60 5.43 -3.32 -13.02
C LEU A 60 6.02 -3.17 -14.43
N GLU A 61 5.68 -2.10 -15.14
CA GLU A 61 6.29 -1.78 -16.44
C GLU A 61 7.80 -1.58 -16.31
N TRP A 62 8.24 -0.81 -15.31
CA TRP A 62 9.66 -0.58 -15.06
C TRP A 62 10.39 -1.84 -14.61
N LYS A 63 9.75 -2.70 -13.81
CA LYS A 63 10.29 -4.03 -13.45
C LYS A 63 10.55 -4.83 -14.74
N ALA A 64 9.59 -4.89 -15.66
CA ALA A 64 9.73 -5.64 -16.90
C ALA A 64 10.92 -5.13 -17.74
N VAL A 65 11.03 -3.80 -17.94
CA VAL A 65 12.15 -3.19 -18.68
C VAL A 65 13.51 -3.50 -18.04
N VAL A 66 13.60 -3.43 -16.72
CA VAL A 66 14.83 -3.74 -15.97
C VAL A 66 15.18 -5.22 -16.09
N GLN A 67 14.18 -6.10 -16.06
CA GLN A 67 14.39 -7.55 -16.21
C GLN A 67 14.88 -7.91 -17.62
N GLU A 68 14.30 -7.33 -18.67
CA GLU A 68 14.76 -7.51 -20.05
C GLU A 68 16.22 -7.08 -20.22
N ALA A 69 16.61 -5.98 -19.56
CA ALA A 69 18.00 -5.56 -19.55
C ALA A 69 18.90 -6.55 -18.76
N ILE A 70 18.46 -7.10 -17.63
CA ILE A 70 19.26 -8.10 -16.91
C ILE A 70 19.46 -9.37 -17.76
N GLU A 71 18.41 -9.83 -18.44
CA GLU A 71 18.50 -10.95 -19.40
C GLU A 71 19.48 -10.65 -20.53
N GLY A 72 19.53 -9.40 -20.97
CA GLY A 72 20.53 -8.88 -21.91
C GLY A 72 21.97 -8.82 -21.39
N GLY A 73 22.25 -9.35 -20.21
CA GLY A 73 23.58 -9.38 -19.59
C GLY A 73 23.94 -8.15 -18.77
N PHE A 74 22.98 -7.25 -18.52
CA PHE A 74 23.25 -6.04 -17.74
C PHE A 74 23.15 -6.28 -16.23
N LYS A 75 24.03 -5.65 -15.46
CA LYS A 75 24.09 -5.76 -14.00
C LYS A 75 23.09 -4.83 -13.28
N PHE A 76 21.79 -4.97 -13.54
CA PHE A 76 20.73 -4.12 -12.97
C PHE A 76 19.94 -4.73 -11.79
N GLY A 77 20.36 -5.86 -11.22
CA GLY A 77 19.63 -6.52 -10.12
C GLY A 77 19.24 -5.59 -8.96
N PHE A 78 20.10 -4.61 -8.64
CA PHE A 78 19.84 -3.60 -7.61
C PHE A 78 18.62 -2.70 -7.88
N ILE A 79 18.22 -2.52 -9.15
CA ILE A 79 17.05 -1.70 -9.51
C ILE A 79 15.77 -2.44 -9.12
N LEU A 80 15.75 -3.77 -9.19
CA LEU A 80 14.60 -4.57 -8.74
C LEU A 80 14.37 -4.43 -7.24
N ASP A 81 15.45 -4.42 -6.44
CA ASP A 81 15.37 -4.18 -4.99
C ASP A 81 14.84 -2.78 -4.67
N TYR A 82 15.31 -1.78 -5.42
CA TYR A 82 14.83 -0.41 -5.32
C TYR A 82 13.34 -0.28 -5.68
N LEU A 83 12.88 -0.89 -6.78
CA LEU A 83 11.47 -0.89 -7.19
C LEU A 83 10.57 -1.59 -6.16
N ARG A 84 11.03 -2.71 -5.59
CA ARG A 84 10.30 -3.40 -4.52
C ARG A 84 10.15 -2.52 -3.28
N ARG A 85 11.21 -1.80 -2.87
CA ARG A 85 11.16 -0.86 -1.74
C ARG A 85 10.24 0.33 -2.02
N LEU A 86 10.31 0.90 -3.22
CA LEU A 86 9.43 1.98 -3.65
C LEU A 86 7.96 1.57 -3.58
N ALA A 87 7.62 0.36 -4.05
CA ALA A 87 6.27 -0.17 -3.92
C ALA A 87 5.86 -0.26 -2.45
N HIS A 88 6.73 -0.78 -1.57
CA HIS A 88 6.45 -0.90 -0.15
C HIS A 88 6.17 0.46 0.51
N ASP A 89 6.98 1.48 0.20
CA ASP A 89 6.79 2.83 0.72
C ASP A 89 5.47 3.45 0.24
N MET A 90 5.12 3.26 -1.03
CA MET A 90 3.85 3.74 -1.59
C MET A 90 2.64 3.07 -0.94
N PHE A 91 2.66 1.74 -0.80
CA PHE A 91 1.59 1.02 -0.11
C PHE A 91 1.48 1.43 1.35
N SER A 92 2.60 1.60 2.04
CA SER A 92 2.63 2.03 3.44
C SER A 92 2.01 3.42 3.61
N ARG A 93 2.35 4.37 2.73
CA ARG A 93 1.73 5.70 2.71
C ARG A 93 0.22 5.64 2.46
N ARG A 94 -0.24 4.81 1.53
CA ARG A 94 -1.66 4.63 1.24
C ARG A 94 -2.42 4.03 2.41
N VAL A 95 -1.90 2.96 3.02
CA VAL A 95 -2.49 2.34 4.21
C VAL A 95 -2.56 3.34 5.37
N LEU A 96 -1.51 4.12 5.58
CA LEU A 96 -1.52 5.17 6.60
C LEU A 96 -2.58 6.24 6.33
N ALA A 97 -2.75 6.68 5.08
CA ALA A 97 -3.78 7.66 4.72
C ALA A 97 -5.20 7.12 4.97
N GLU A 98 -5.47 5.89 4.56
CA GLU A 98 -6.76 5.22 4.83
C GLU A 98 -7.02 5.05 6.33
N LEU A 99 -6.00 4.69 7.10
CA LEU A 99 -6.11 4.59 8.57
C LEU A 99 -6.49 5.94 9.18
N ARG A 100 -5.86 7.03 8.73
CA ARG A 100 -6.19 8.39 9.22
C ARG A 100 -7.62 8.79 8.89
N VAL A 101 -8.12 8.43 7.71
CA VAL A 101 -9.52 8.65 7.33
C VAL A 101 -10.45 7.84 8.23
N ALA A 102 -10.13 6.57 8.49
CA ALA A 102 -10.91 5.71 9.39
C ALA A 102 -10.92 6.24 10.83
N GLU A 103 -9.77 6.64 11.36
CA GLU A 103 -9.63 7.27 12.69
C GLU A 103 -10.50 8.53 12.80
N ALA A 104 -10.49 9.40 11.78
CA ALA A 104 -11.32 10.59 11.76
C ALA A 104 -12.82 10.26 11.79
N ARG A 105 -13.24 9.23 11.06
CA ARG A 105 -14.64 8.73 11.07
C ARG A 105 -15.03 8.17 12.43
N VAL A 106 -14.15 7.39 13.07
CA VAL A 106 -14.38 6.87 14.43
C VAL A 106 -14.49 8.01 15.44
N ALA A 107 -13.63 9.02 15.34
CA ALA A 107 -13.68 10.19 16.21
C ALA A 107 -15.00 10.97 16.03
N ALA A 108 -15.44 11.18 14.79
CA ALA A 108 -16.73 11.81 14.49
C ALA A 108 -17.92 11.02 15.04
N LEU A 109 -17.91 9.69 14.89
CA LEU A 109 -18.95 8.83 15.44
C LEU A 109 -18.99 8.90 16.97
N ARG A 110 -17.82 8.90 17.63
CA ARG A 110 -17.73 9.03 19.09
C ARG A 110 -18.25 10.38 19.56
N ALA A 111 -17.93 11.46 18.86
CA ALA A 111 -18.46 12.79 19.17
C ALA A 111 -20.00 12.83 19.04
N ALA A 112 -20.54 12.27 17.95
CA ALA A 112 -21.98 12.18 17.73
C ALA A 112 -22.70 11.34 18.79
N LEU A 113 -22.11 10.22 19.21
CA LEU A 113 -22.65 9.38 20.27
C LEU A 113 -22.73 10.12 21.60
N ASN A 114 -21.67 10.86 21.97
CA ASN A 114 -21.64 11.64 23.20
C ASN A 114 -22.69 12.76 23.23
N THR A 115 -23.11 13.30 22.08
CA THR A 115 -24.23 14.25 22.02
C THR A 115 -25.59 13.60 22.29
N VAL A 116 -25.81 12.36 21.83
CA VAL A 116 -27.11 11.66 21.99
C VAL A 116 -27.25 11.02 23.36
N ALA A 117 -26.15 10.57 23.94
CA ALA A 117 -26.10 9.99 25.27
C ALA A 117 -24.80 10.40 25.98
N PRO A 118 -24.83 11.56 26.67
CA PRO A 118 -23.65 12.13 27.30
C PRO A 118 -23.06 11.22 28.37
N ASN A 119 -23.89 10.39 29.01
CA ASN A 119 -23.44 9.41 29.99
C ASN A 119 -23.69 7.96 29.48
N PRO A 120 -22.71 7.04 29.63
CA PRO A 120 -22.85 5.65 29.20
C PRO A 120 -23.97 4.86 29.91
N TRP A 121 -24.36 5.30 31.10
CA TRP A 121 -25.43 4.71 31.93
C TRP A 121 -26.84 5.02 31.41
N ASP A 122 -27.03 6.15 30.72
CA ASP A 122 -28.31 6.57 30.13
C ASP A 122 -28.68 5.65 28.97
N LEU A 123 -27.70 5.25 28.14
CA LEU A 123 -27.90 4.28 27.06
C LEU A 123 -28.27 2.90 27.60
N ALA A 124 -27.58 2.43 28.63
CA ALA A 124 -27.86 1.14 29.25
C ALA A 124 -29.24 1.11 29.91
N SER A 125 -29.64 2.22 30.54
CA SER A 125 -30.96 2.39 31.17
C SER A 125 -32.07 2.50 30.11
N ALA A 126 -31.88 3.28 29.05
CA ALA A 126 -32.83 3.43 27.95
C ALA A 126 -33.02 2.12 27.17
N ARG A 127 -31.96 1.35 26.93
CA ARG A 127 -32.06 0.01 26.31
C ARG A 127 -32.89 -0.94 27.17
N ARG A 128 -32.69 -0.92 28.48
CA ARG A 128 -33.43 -1.76 29.41
C ARG A 128 -34.92 -1.41 29.42
N ALA A 129 -35.24 -0.13 29.54
CA ALA A 129 -36.62 0.37 29.48
C ALA A 129 -37.29 0.03 28.12
N SER A 130 -36.55 0.11 27.02
CA SER A 130 -37.06 -0.24 25.69
C SER A 130 -37.26 -1.75 25.48
N ALA A 131 -36.45 -2.58 26.14
CA ALA A 131 -36.64 -4.04 26.15
C ALA A 131 -37.83 -4.45 27.01
N GLU A 132 -38.02 -3.83 28.18
CA GLU A 132 -39.19 -4.02 29.04
C GLU A 132 -40.49 -3.60 28.33
N ALA A 133 -40.52 -2.44 27.70
CA ALA A 133 -41.70 -1.99 26.95
C ALA A 133 -42.06 -2.93 25.78
N ARG A 134 -41.06 -3.53 25.11
CA ARG A 134 -41.30 -4.54 24.06
C ARG A 134 -41.81 -5.86 24.64
N ALA A 135 -41.32 -6.27 25.80
CA ALA A 135 -41.79 -7.47 26.49
C ALA A 135 -43.25 -7.29 26.97
N GLU A 136 -43.58 -6.15 27.57
CA GLU A 136 -44.95 -5.81 27.97
C GLU A 136 -45.91 -5.77 26.78
N SER A 137 -45.50 -5.15 25.66
CA SER A 137 -46.30 -5.13 24.44
C SER A 137 -46.51 -6.53 23.86
N ALA A 138 -45.48 -7.38 23.87
CA ALA A 138 -45.59 -8.77 23.41
C ALA A 138 -46.53 -9.61 24.30
N LEU A 139 -46.52 -9.37 25.61
CA LEU A 139 -47.41 -10.02 26.56
C LEU A 139 -48.87 -9.57 26.37
N GLN A 140 -49.11 -8.28 26.13
CA GLN A 140 -50.45 -7.75 25.87
C GLN A 140 -51.06 -8.34 24.58
N ASN A 141 -50.24 -8.52 23.54
CA ASN A 141 -50.66 -9.13 22.28
C ASN A 141 -50.93 -10.65 22.39
N LEU A 142 -50.37 -11.33 23.39
CA LEU A 142 -50.63 -12.75 23.65
C LEU A 142 -51.89 -12.99 24.49
N LEU A 143 -52.35 -11.96 25.20
CA LEU A 143 -53.51 -12.00 26.09
C LEU A 143 -54.78 -11.36 25.48
N SER A 144 -54.68 -10.81 24.26
CA SER A 144 -55.82 -10.32 23.46
C SER A 144 -56.23 -11.35 22.41
#